data_AF-A0A1V6AR57-F1
#
_entry.id   AF-A0A1V6AR57-F1
#
_cell.length_a   1.000
_cell.length_b   1.000
_cell.length_c   1.000
_cell.angle_alpha   90.00
_cell.angle_beta   90.00
_cell.angle_gamma   90.00
#
_symmetry.space_group_name_H-M   'P 1'
#
loop_
_entity.id
_entity.type
_entity.pdbx_description
1 polymer ?
#
loop_
_entity_poly.entity_id
_entity_poly.type
_entity_poly.pdbx_seq_one_letter_code
_entity_poly.pdbx_strand_id
1 'polypeptide(L)'
;MLSFALESGTYNIDGFYAIYNIPAIISASGYGELKLETEIKPNTVSYLGHLDITLREKKAETEISAGNAIPHMDQSMSGFASGTFDIVVEDKYDEDMKSFISEYPGLQQIKVEKTILPEWIRPENRNKP
;
A
#
# COMPACT_ATOMS: atom_id res chain seq x y z
N MET A 1 -9.17 -6.32 -6.12
CA MET A 1 -9.68 -5.63 -4.92
C MET A 1 -9.00 -6.18 -3.67
N LEU A 2 -8.61 -5.33 -2.71
CA LEU A 2 -8.15 -5.76 -1.37
C LEU A 2 -9.25 -5.40 -0.35
N SER A 3 -9.63 -6.35 0.51
CA SER A 3 -10.73 -6.16 1.46
C SER A 3 -10.45 -6.82 2.80
N PHE A 4 -10.88 -6.18 3.89
CA PHE A 4 -10.73 -6.68 5.25
C PHE A 4 -12.08 -6.65 5.97
N ALA A 5 -12.36 -7.68 6.77
CA ALA A 5 -13.47 -7.67 7.72
C ALA A 5 -12.91 -7.23 9.08
N LEU A 6 -13.28 -6.03 9.51
CA LEU A 6 -12.78 -5.40 10.74
C LEU A 6 -13.94 -5.05 11.67
N GLU A 7 -13.68 -5.06 12.98
CA GLU A 7 -14.58 -4.45 13.95
C GLU A 7 -14.56 -2.92 13.81
N SER A 8 -15.51 -2.23 14.44
CA SER A 8 -15.47 -0.77 14.48
C SER A 8 -14.33 -0.28 15.38
N GLY A 9 -13.59 0.73 14.94
CA GLY A 9 -12.49 1.30 15.70
C GLY A 9 -11.52 2.10 14.84
N THR A 10 -10.46 2.59 15.49
CA THR A 10 -9.34 3.26 14.82
C THR A 10 -8.25 2.26 14.49
N TYR A 11 -7.78 2.27 13.26
CA TYR A 11 -6.76 1.37 12.76
C TYR A 11 -5.59 2.15 12.18
N ASN A 12 -4.39 1.63 12.38
CA ASN A 12 -3.20 2.05 11.67
C ASN A 12 -2.85 0.99 10.62
N ILE A 13 -2.69 1.43 9.38
CA ILE A 13 -2.14 0.63 8.30
C ILE A 13 -0.63 0.88 8.31
N ASP A 14 0.10 0.00 9.01
CA ASP A 14 1.54 0.16 9.24
C ASP A 14 2.34 0.16 7.94
N GLY A 15 2.04 -0.77 7.03
CA GLY A 15 2.76 -0.95 5.77
C GLY A 15 2.35 -2.19 5.01
N PHE A 16 3.11 -2.50 3.96
CA PHE A 16 2.91 -3.70 3.14
C PHE A 16 4.24 -4.39 2.86
N TYR A 17 4.16 -5.69 2.59
CA TYR A 17 5.28 -6.45 2.05
C TYR A 17 5.06 -6.70 0.56
N ALA A 18 6.06 -6.35 -0.26
CA ALA A 18 6.12 -6.77 -1.65
C ALA A 18 7.04 -7.98 -1.73
N ILE A 19 6.57 -9.07 -2.32
CA ILE A 19 7.35 -10.31 -2.49
C ILE A 19 7.57 -10.51 -3.98
N TYR A 20 8.84 -10.63 -4.37
CA TYR A 20 9.23 -11.03 -5.71
C TYR A 20 9.85 -12.42 -5.64
N ASN A 21 9.27 -13.38 -6.35
CA ASN A 21 9.74 -14.76 -6.34
C ASN A 21 9.86 -15.28 -7.77
N ILE A 22 11.07 -15.74 -8.12
CA ILE A 22 11.29 -16.61 -9.27
C ILE A 22 11.69 -17.99 -8.70
N PRO A 23 10.90 -19.04 -8.93
CA PRO A 23 11.18 -20.37 -8.40
C PRO A 23 12.61 -20.83 -8.68
N ALA A 24 13.30 -21.30 -7.63
CA ALA A 24 14.68 -21.79 -7.65
C ALA A 24 15.77 -20.78 -8.10
N ILE A 25 15.42 -19.50 -8.28
CA ILE A 25 16.37 -18.47 -8.73
C ILE A 25 16.51 -17.37 -7.68
N ILE A 26 15.42 -16.66 -7.35
CA ILE A 26 15.45 -15.50 -6.44
C ILE A 26 14.19 -15.50 -5.59
N SER A 27 14.36 -15.20 -4.30
CA SER A 27 13.26 -14.79 -3.42
C SER A 27 13.66 -13.52 -2.70
N ALA A 28 12.97 -12.42 -2.99
CA ALA A 28 13.22 -11.14 -2.38
C ALA A 28 11.94 -10.55 -1.81
N SER A 29 12.09 -9.81 -0.72
CA SER A 29 11.00 -9.04 -0.12
C SER A 29 11.42 -7.61 0.11
N GLY A 30 10.47 -6.71 -0.14
CA GLY A 30 10.51 -5.33 0.26
C GLY A 30 9.44 -5.04 1.29
N TYR A 31 9.67 -4.04 2.14
CA TYR A 31 8.70 -3.49 3.06
C TYR A 31 8.51 -2.00 2.78
N GLY A 32 7.28 -1.61 2.46
CA GLY A 32 6.90 -0.21 2.33
C GLY A 32 6.14 0.26 3.55
N GLU A 33 6.69 1.23 4.28
CA GLU A 33 6.02 1.83 5.44
C GLU A 33 4.92 2.80 4.98
N LEU A 34 3.69 2.60 5.49
CA LEU A 34 2.53 3.44 5.21
C LEU A 34 2.20 4.36 6.39
N LYS A 35 2.06 3.83 7.61
CA LYS A 35 1.54 4.52 8.81
C LYS A 35 0.35 5.44 8.51
N LEU A 36 -0.68 4.90 7.88
CA LEU A 36 -1.90 5.64 7.56
C LEU A 36 -2.98 5.28 8.57
N GLU A 37 -3.62 6.28 9.16
CA GLU A 37 -4.70 6.07 10.13
C GLU A 37 -6.07 6.18 9.46
N THR A 38 -7.01 5.35 9.91
CA THR A 38 -8.41 5.39 9.48
C THR A 38 -9.34 4.96 10.61
N GLU A 39 -10.56 5.47 10.58
CA GLU A 39 -11.64 5.06 11.47
C GLU A 39 -12.66 4.20 10.71
N ILE A 40 -12.99 3.04 11.25
CA ILE A 40 -14.00 2.14 10.70
C ILE A 40 -15.26 2.22 11.55
N LYS A 41 -16.37 2.59 10.91
CA LYS A 41 -17.69 2.70 11.56
C LYS A 41 -18.39 1.34 11.59
N PRO A 42 -19.19 1.06 12.64
CA PRO A 42 -19.92 -0.20 12.73
C PRO A 42 -20.91 -0.37 11.58
N ASN A 43 -21.03 -1.60 11.06
CA ASN A 43 -21.98 -1.97 10.00
C ASN A 43 -21.85 -1.13 8.71
N THR A 44 -20.62 -0.75 8.35
CA THR A 44 -20.34 -0.02 7.10
C THR A 44 -19.41 -0.81 6.18
N VAL A 45 -19.53 -0.58 4.88
CA VAL A 45 -18.49 -0.91 3.90
C VAL A 45 -17.79 0.38 3.54
N SER A 46 -16.52 0.50 3.90
CA SER A 46 -15.72 1.71 3.68
C SER A 46 -14.75 1.52 2.52
N TYR A 47 -14.77 2.43 1.56
CA TYR A 47 -13.73 2.57 0.54
C TYR A 47 -12.63 3.46 1.07
N LEU A 48 -11.41 2.91 1.13
CA LEU A 48 -10.25 3.57 1.73
C LEU A 48 -9.41 4.38 0.73
N GLY A 49 -9.72 4.30 -0.56
CA GLY A 49 -8.95 4.96 -1.61
C GLY A 49 -8.22 3.97 -2.52
N HIS A 50 -7.53 4.53 -3.50
CA HIS A 50 -6.66 3.87 -4.44
C HIS A 50 -5.20 4.10 -4.03
N LEU A 51 -4.41 3.02 -3.98
CA LEU A 51 -2.99 3.10 -3.66
C LEU A 51 -2.18 2.75 -4.90
N ASP A 52 -1.50 3.75 -5.46
CA ASP A 52 -0.49 3.56 -6.48
C ASP A 52 0.89 3.45 -5.82
N ILE A 53 1.44 2.23 -5.84
CA ILE A 53 2.74 1.91 -5.23
C ILE A 53 3.76 1.65 -6.34
N THR A 54 4.76 2.52 -6.44
CA THR A 54 5.82 2.42 -7.44
C THR A 54 7.15 2.11 -6.78
N LEU A 55 7.79 0.99 -7.16
CA LEU A 55 9.20 0.74 -6.86
C LEU A 55 10.06 1.47 -7.90
N ARG A 56 10.97 2.32 -7.46
CA ARG A 56 11.94 3.00 -8.33
C ARG A 56 13.32 3.07 -7.70
N GLU A 57 14.35 3.30 -8.51
CA GLU A 57 15.70 3.58 -8.02
C GLU A 57 15.74 4.80 -7.09
N LYS A 58 16.61 4.73 -6.08
CA LYS A 58 16.87 5.86 -5.19
C LYS A 58 17.57 6.99 -5.94
N LYS A 59 17.19 8.23 -5.62
CA LYS A 59 17.79 9.46 -6.12
C LYS A 59 18.71 10.13 -5.10
N ALA A 60 18.59 9.76 -3.83
CA ALA A 60 19.44 10.26 -2.75
C ALA A 60 19.65 9.18 -1.68
N GLU A 61 20.81 9.22 -1.01
CA GLU A 61 21.15 8.29 0.10
C GLU A 61 20.21 8.42 1.31
N THR A 62 19.47 9.52 1.42
CA THR A 62 18.51 9.76 2.50
C THR A 62 17.16 9.07 2.27
N GLU A 63 16.89 8.58 1.06
CA GLU A 63 15.64 7.86 0.76
C GLU A 63 15.67 6.48 1.41
N ILE A 64 14.54 6.07 1.99
CA ILE A 64 14.40 4.75 2.60
C ILE A 64 14.53 3.65 1.53
N SER A 65 15.26 2.58 1.85
CA SER A 65 15.33 1.41 0.97
C SER A 65 14.01 0.63 0.99
N ALA A 66 13.57 0.18 -0.17
CA ALA A 66 12.37 -0.62 -0.34
C ALA A 66 12.49 -2.02 0.27
N GLY A 67 13.69 -2.55 0.45
CA GLY A 67 13.93 -3.80 1.17
C GLY A 67 15.21 -3.76 1.97
N ASN A 68 15.43 -4.82 2.76
CA ASN A 68 16.70 -5.01 3.44
C ASN A 68 17.83 -5.07 2.41
N ALA A 69 19.05 -4.80 2.86
CA ALA A 69 20.24 -4.94 2.02
C ALA A 69 20.76 -6.39 2.00
N ILE A 70 20.34 -7.25 2.93
CA ILE A 70 20.80 -8.63 3.06
C ILE A 70 19.62 -9.63 2.89
N PRO A 71 19.79 -10.72 2.10
CA PRO A 71 20.98 -11.08 1.34
C PRO A 71 21.13 -10.27 0.02
N HIS A 72 22.28 -9.63 -0.14
CA HIS A 72 22.57 -8.65 -1.19
C HIS A 72 22.37 -9.16 -2.64
N MET A 73 22.59 -10.46 -2.90
CA MET A 73 22.54 -11.01 -4.26
C MET A 73 21.10 -11.12 -4.78
N ASP A 74 20.17 -11.58 -3.94
CA ASP A 74 18.76 -11.74 -4.32
C ASP A 74 17.98 -10.42 -4.28
N GLN A 75 18.37 -9.50 -3.37
CA GLN A 75 17.70 -8.20 -3.21
C GLN A 75 18.16 -7.12 -4.19
N SER A 76 19.37 -7.22 -4.76
CA SER A 76 19.82 -6.30 -5.81
C SER A 76 19.13 -6.57 -7.15
N MET A 77 18.88 -7.84 -7.48
CA MET A 77 18.21 -8.23 -8.73
C MET A 77 16.72 -7.88 -8.75
N SER A 78 16.09 -7.76 -7.59
CA SER A 78 14.67 -7.37 -7.46
C SER A 78 14.46 -5.85 -7.42
N GLY A 79 15.53 -5.06 -7.33
CA GLY A 79 15.46 -3.60 -7.17
C GLY A 79 15.06 -3.15 -5.75
N PHE A 80 14.83 -4.07 -4.81
CA PHE A 80 14.47 -3.68 -3.44
C PHE A 80 15.64 -3.11 -2.64
N ALA A 81 16.87 -3.58 -2.88
CA ALA A 81 18.06 -3.06 -2.19
C ALA A 81 18.50 -1.66 -2.67
N SER A 82 18.39 -1.40 -3.98
CA SER A 82 18.77 -0.13 -4.60
C SER A 82 17.62 0.87 -4.68
N GLY A 83 16.37 0.38 -4.65
CA GLY A 83 15.18 1.18 -4.82
C GLY A 83 14.52 1.67 -3.54
N THR A 84 13.49 2.47 -3.75
CA THR A 84 12.56 3.02 -2.75
C THR A 84 11.14 2.93 -3.27
N PHE A 85 10.16 3.01 -2.37
CA PHE A 85 8.76 3.06 -2.74
C PHE A 85 8.26 4.51 -2.78
N ASP A 86 7.56 4.82 -3.86
CA ASP A 86 6.72 6.01 -3.97
C ASP A 86 5.27 5.57 -3.89
N ILE A 87 4.51 6.20 -3.01
CA ILE A 87 3.13 5.80 -2.72
C ILE A 87 2.25 7.03 -2.90
N VAL A 88 1.22 6.89 -3.73
CA VAL A 88 0.21 7.91 -3.94
C VAL A 88 -1.12 7.35 -3.48
N VAL A 89 -1.83 8.15 -2.68
CA VAL A 89 -3.19 7.85 -2.21
C VAL A 89 -4.14 8.75 -2.99
N GLU A 90 -5.05 8.16 -3.76
CA GLU A 90 -5.99 8.91 -4.61
C GLU A 90 -7.45 8.49 -4.35
N ASP A 91 -8.39 9.42 -4.54
CA ASP A 91 -9.82 9.10 -4.62
C ASP A 91 -10.18 8.75 -6.07
N LYS A 92 -10.11 7.46 -6.41
CA LYS A 92 -10.59 6.91 -7.71
C LYS A 92 -11.90 6.14 -7.54
N TYR A 93 -12.75 6.55 -6.59
CA TYR A 93 -13.94 5.80 -6.20
C TYR A 93 -14.80 5.31 -7.36
N ASP A 94 -15.14 6.18 -8.33
CA ASP A 94 -16.05 5.81 -9.42
C ASP A 94 -15.44 4.74 -10.35
N GLU A 95 -14.14 4.84 -10.63
CA GLU A 95 -13.40 3.90 -11.49
C GLU A 95 -13.17 2.56 -10.79
N ASP A 96 -12.75 2.62 -9.52
CA ASP A 96 -12.52 1.44 -8.69
C ASP A 96 -13.82 0.70 -8.42
N MET A 97 -14.90 1.40 -8.05
CA MET A 97 -16.20 0.78 -7.77
C MET A 97 -16.80 0.15 -9.02
N LYS A 98 -16.63 0.76 -10.20
CA LYS A 98 -17.05 0.12 -11.45
C LYS A 98 -16.33 -1.21 -11.67
N SER A 99 -15.03 -1.25 -11.40
CA SER A 99 -14.21 -2.46 -11.52
C SER A 99 -14.60 -3.49 -10.45
N PHE A 100 -14.77 -3.09 -9.19
CA PHE A 100 -15.17 -3.96 -8.09
C PHE A 100 -16.56 -4.54 -8.28
N ILE A 101 -17.52 -3.76 -8.76
CA ILE A 101 -18.88 -4.25 -9.08
C ILE A 101 -18.85 -5.27 -10.21
N SER A 102 -17.96 -5.11 -11.19
CA SER A 102 -17.82 -6.07 -12.29
C SER A 102 -17.31 -7.44 -11.80
N GLU A 103 -16.43 -7.45 -10.81
CA GLU A 103 -15.91 -8.67 -10.17
C GLU A 103 -16.86 -9.22 -9.10
N TYR A 104 -17.57 -8.33 -8.39
CA TYR A 104 -18.43 -8.63 -7.25
C TYR A 104 -19.80 -7.92 -7.37
N PRO A 105 -20.73 -8.46 -8.18
CA PRO A 105 -22.03 -7.82 -8.43
C PRO A 105 -22.87 -7.55 -7.18
N GLY A 106 -22.64 -8.29 -6.09
CA GLY A 106 -23.31 -8.08 -4.80
C GLY A 106 -23.08 -6.68 -4.21
N LEU A 107 -21.99 -5.99 -4.58
CA LEU A 107 -21.70 -4.62 -4.14
C LEU A 107 -22.70 -3.59 -4.71
N GLN A 108 -23.44 -3.90 -5.78
CA GLN A 108 -24.43 -2.99 -6.38
C GLN A 108 -25.54 -2.57 -5.39
N GLN A 109 -25.85 -3.43 -4.43
CA GLN A 109 -26.94 -3.22 -3.47
C GLN A 109 -26.44 -2.66 -2.13
N ILE A 110 -25.12 -2.50 -1.97
CA ILE A 110 -24.51 -2.06 -0.73
C ILE A 110 -24.11 -0.60 -0.85
N LYS A 111 -24.48 0.19 0.15
CA LYS A 111 -23.97 1.56 0.28
C LYS A 111 -22.52 1.51 0.75
N VAL A 112 -21.59 1.85 -0.14
CA VAL A 112 -20.17 2.02 0.20
C VAL A 112 -19.93 3.47 0.60
N GLU A 113 -19.34 3.70 1.77
CA GLU A 113 -18.99 5.02 2.27
C GLU A 113 -17.52 5.33 1.96
N LYS A 114 -17.22 6.56 1.57
CA LYS A 114 -15.84 6.99 1.31
C LYS A 114 -15.17 7.40 2.61
N THR A 115 -14.08 6.72 2.95
CA THR A 115 -13.21 7.02 4.07
C THR A 115 -11.78 7.02 3.55
N ILE A 116 -11.49 8.00 2.68
CA ILE A 116 -10.22 8.06 1.96
C ILE A 116 -9.07 8.23 2.95
N LEU A 117 -8.04 7.40 2.80
CA LEU A 117 -6.83 7.46 3.60
C LEU A 117 -6.14 8.83 3.44
N PRO A 118 -5.41 9.29 4.47
CA PRO A 118 -4.62 10.51 4.36
C PRO A 118 -3.52 10.37 3.31
N GLU A 119 -3.03 11.51 2.82
CA GLU A 119 -1.88 11.53 1.90
C GLU A 119 -0.67 10.85 2.55
N TRP A 120 0.01 9.99 1.78
CA TRP A 120 1.22 9.34 2.25
C TRP A 120 2.39 10.31 2.27
N ILE A 121 2.93 10.54 3.47
CA ILE A 121 4.15 11.32 3.66
C ILE A 121 5.32 10.35 3.67
N ARG A 122 6.38 10.65 2.91
CA ARG A 122 7.64 9.88 2.97
C ARG A 122 8.16 9.78 4.40
N PRO A 123 8.64 8.60 4.86
CA PRO A 123 9.12 8.42 6.23
C PRO A 123 10.17 9.44 6.67
N GLU A 124 11.12 9.79 5.78
CA GLU A 124 12.15 10.79 6.03
C GLU A 124 11.62 12.23 6.18
N ASN A 125 10.36 12.49 5.85
CA ASN A 125 9.71 13.80 5.93
C ASN A 125 8.71 13.92 7.10
N ARG A 126 8.28 12.83 7.73
CA ARG A 126 7.19 12.83 8.74
C ARG A 126 7.49 13.63 10.00
N ASN A 127 8.76 13.79 10.35
CA ASN A 127 9.21 14.47 11.58
C ASN A 127 10.00 15.74 11.28
N LYS A 128 9.94 16.27 10.05
CA LYS A 128 10.57 17.54 9.73
C LYS A 128 9.67 18.68 10.25
N PRO A 129 10.24 19.69 10.93
CA PRO A 129 9.50 20.82 11.49
C PRO A 129 8.86 21.69 10.39
#